data_AF-A0A7X9HEF9-F1
#
_entry.id   AF-A0A7X9HEF9-F1
#
_cell.length_a   1.000
_cell.length_b   1.000
_cell.length_c   1.000
_cell.angle_alpha   90.00
_cell.angle_beta   90.00
_cell.angle_gamma   90.00
#
_symmetry.space_group_name_H-M   'P 1'
#
loop_
_entity.id
_entity.type
_entity.pdbx_description
1 polymer ?
#
loop_
_entity_poly.entity_id
_entity_poly.type
_entity_poly.pdbx_seq_one_letter_code
_entity_poly.pdbx_strand_id
1 'polypeptide(L)'
;MATKLLQTDLTVEYNLQLLNELYSDTVYVDPWLQKPWIVKVAHDIDKEKKLSKATRSLVIAATKQSAGKVLFPLQHGGKLSFDCASMGQGRLTVQLLSPTKKIVLGEYSLSSLPFTHVQCSIPHSVADAKLVMEFQGYSKDPAFCFVANAVVKHRDNDFKKPNVVFISVDALRADAVHCIIPKYNITPNMDALAGDGAAFTRHFVVANWTRPSTIAMLWSVYGSATGVNIYYFQVSKQEKHYFYTQSGVVPLPVLFG
;
A
#
# COMPACT_ATOMS: atom_id res chain seq x y z
N MET A 1 -9.99 -5.52 4.34
CA MET A 1 -9.58 -5.16 2.96
C MET A 1 -9.37 -3.65 2.87
N ALA A 2 -8.43 -3.18 2.05
CA ALA A 2 -8.15 -1.74 1.93
C ALA A 2 -7.96 -1.36 0.46
N THR A 3 -8.60 -0.27 0.03
CA THR A 3 -8.48 0.26 -1.33
C THR A 3 -7.49 1.42 -1.33
N LYS A 4 -6.42 1.31 -2.15
CA LYS A 4 -5.45 2.38 -2.38
C LYS A 4 -6.00 3.33 -3.44
N LEU A 5 -6.42 4.53 -3.04
CA LEU A 5 -7.10 5.49 -3.93
C LEU A 5 -6.22 6.01 -5.06
N LEU A 6 -4.90 6.05 -4.86
CA LEU A 6 -3.96 6.48 -5.90
C LEU A 6 -3.76 5.45 -7.03
N GLN A 7 -4.30 4.24 -6.86
CA GLN A 7 -4.19 3.15 -7.84
C GLN A 7 -5.52 2.85 -8.55
N THR A 8 -6.61 3.49 -8.12
CA THR A 8 -7.93 3.34 -8.75
C THR A 8 -8.12 4.33 -9.89
N ASP A 9 -9.13 4.09 -10.72
CA ASP A 9 -9.61 5.09 -11.67
C ASP A 9 -10.05 6.34 -10.90
N LEU A 10 -9.59 7.51 -11.36
CA LEU A 10 -9.89 8.79 -10.75
C LEU A 10 -10.20 9.80 -11.86
N THR A 11 -11.07 10.76 -11.56
CA THR A 11 -11.42 11.87 -12.47
C THR A 11 -10.83 13.15 -11.92
N VAL A 12 -10.12 13.90 -12.76
CA VAL A 12 -9.49 15.17 -12.39
C VAL A 12 -10.24 16.32 -13.03
N GLU A 13 -10.66 17.29 -12.21
CA GLU A 13 -11.41 18.47 -12.62
C GLU A 13 -10.68 19.73 -12.13
N TYR A 14 -9.62 20.12 -12.83
CA TYR A 14 -8.94 21.42 -12.68
C TYR A 14 -8.05 21.73 -13.89
N ASN A 15 -7.54 22.97 -13.96
CA ASN A 15 -6.63 23.37 -15.03
C ASN A 15 -5.25 22.68 -14.85
N LEU A 16 -4.99 21.64 -15.64
CA LEU A 16 -3.72 20.89 -15.61
C LEU A 16 -2.50 21.73 -16.00
N GLN A 17 -2.69 22.85 -16.72
CA GLN A 17 -1.57 23.72 -17.12
C GLN A 17 -0.86 24.34 -15.91
N LEU A 18 -1.58 24.52 -14.78
CA LEU A 18 -1.01 25.01 -13.53
C LEU A 18 0.08 24.07 -12.98
N LEU A 19 0.04 22.77 -13.32
CA LEU A 19 1.05 21.81 -12.87
C LEU A 19 2.43 22.06 -13.49
N ASN A 20 2.49 22.75 -14.64
CA ASN A 20 3.77 23.09 -15.25
C ASN A 20 4.60 24.05 -14.38
N GLU A 21 3.94 24.89 -13.58
CA GLU A 21 4.59 25.80 -12.63
C GLU A 21 5.08 25.09 -11.35
N LEU A 22 4.63 23.86 -11.12
CA LEU A 22 5.03 23.04 -9.97
C LEU A 22 6.31 22.27 -10.20
N TYR A 23 6.56 21.85 -11.45
CA TYR A 23 7.65 20.94 -11.74
C TYR A 23 9.01 21.62 -11.54
N SER A 24 9.87 20.95 -10.77
CA SER A 24 11.22 21.39 -10.43
C SER A 24 12.10 20.17 -10.19
N ASP A 25 13.38 20.39 -9.86
CA ASP A 25 14.30 19.31 -9.49
C ASP A 25 13.83 18.48 -8.27
N THR A 26 12.94 19.06 -7.45
CA THR A 26 12.42 18.42 -6.23
C THR A 26 11.02 17.83 -6.38
N VAL A 27 10.25 18.28 -7.37
CA VAL A 27 8.89 17.81 -7.64
C VAL A 27 8.79 17.51 -9.13
N TYR A 28 8.73 16.22 -9.47
CA TYR A 28 8.65 15.77 -10.85
C TYR A 28 7.56 14.71 -11.02
N VAL A 29 7.03 14.60 -12.23
CA VAL A 29 6.02 13.61 -12.62
C VAL A 29 6.55 12.20 -12.39
N ASP A 30 5.72 11.29 -11.88
CA ASP A 30 6.14 9.91 -11.72
C ASP A 30 6.50 9.30 -13.11
N PRO A 31 7.76 8.85 -13.31
CA PRO A 31 8.25 8.45 -14.62
C PRO A 31 7.61 7.15 -15.14
N TRP A 32 6.96 6.39 -14.26
CA TRP A 32 6.38 5.08 -14.59
C TRP A 32 4.89 5.16 -14.91
N LEU A 33 4.15 6.05 -14.23
CA LEU A 33 2.71 6.24 -14.45
C LEU A 33 2.39 7.26 -15.54
N GLN A 34 3.31 8.21 -15.80
CA GLN A 34 3.17 9.28 -16.80
C GLN A 34 1.85 10.07 -16.72
N LYS A 35 1.25 10.14 -15.52
CA LYS A 35 0.05 10.95 -15.25
C LYS A 35 0.51 12.29 -14.67
N PRO A 36 0.15 13.46 -15.26
CA PRO A 36 0.71 14.75 -14.85
C PRO A 36 0.34 15.14 -13.40
N TRP A 37 -0.79 14.67 -12.89
CA TRP A 37 -1.24 14.90 -11.51
C TRP A 37 -0.63 13.95 -10.47
N ILE A 38 0.22 12.98 -10.86
CA ILE A 38 0.93 12.09 -9.93
C ILE A 38 2.41 12.46 -9.95
N VAL A 39 2.91 12.93 -8.81
CA VAL A 39 4.30 13.37 -8.64
C VAL A 39 4.99 12.59 -7.53
N LYS A 40 6.32 12.58 -7.56
CA LYS A 40 7.12 12.18 -6.40
C LYS A 40 7.49 13.40 -5.58
N VAL A 41 7.19 13.36 -4.28
CA VAL A 41 7.52 14.43 -3.33
C VAL A 41 8.26 13.81 -2.14
N ALA A 42 9.28 14.52 -1.65
CA ALA A 42 9.95 14.21 -0.41
C ALA A 42 8.97 14.37 0.78
N HIS A 43 8.55 13.25 1.36
CA HIS A 43 7.58 13.18 2.46
C HIS A 43 8.25 13.41 3.82
N ASP A 44 9.51 12.98 3.95
CA ASP A 44 10.34 13.18 5.13
C ASP A 44 11.77 13.52 4.69
N ILE A 45 12.33 14.60 5.23
CA ILE A 45 13.68 15.09 4.90
C ILE A 45 14.47 15.17 6.20
N ASP A 46 15.24 14.12 6.48
CA ASP A 46 16.24 14.16 7.55
C ASP A 46 17.51 14.81 6.97
N LYS A 47 17.65 16.12 7.20
CA LYS A 47 18.78 16.91 6.69
C LYS A 47 20.12 16.47 7.29
N GLU A 48 20.13 15.95 8.53
CA GLU A 48 21.34 15.47 9.18
C GLU A 48 21.80 14.13 8.61
N LYS A 49 20.86 13.22 8.32
CA LYS A 49 21.18 11.91 7.74
C LYS A 49 21.24 11.89 6.22
N LYS A 50 21.02 13.04 5.55
CA LYS A 50 20.90 13.16 4.08
C LYS A 50 19.94 12.13 3.47
N LEU A 51 18.88 11.79 4.21
CA LEU A 51 17.90 10.78 3.81
C LEU A 51 16.60 11.50 3.44
N SER A 52 16.12 11.28 2.22
CA SER A 52 14.80 11.74 1.79
C SER A 52 13.92 10.56 1.46
N LYS A 53 12.79 10.43 2.17
CA LYS A 53 11.77 9.43 1.85
C LYS A 53 10.79 10.04 0.86
N ALA A 54 10.99 9.76 -0.43
CA ALA A 54 10.06 10.20 -1.47
C ALA A 54 8.84 9.29 -1.54
N THR A 55 7.64 9.87 -1.54
CA THR A 55 6.38 9.14 -1.71
C THR A 55 5.65 9.66 -2.96
N ARG A 56 4.86 8.78 -3.57
CA ARG A 56 3.95 9.15 -4.67
C ARG A 56 2.77 9.93 -4.09
N SER A 57 2.57 11.14 -4.60
CA SER A 57 1.54 12.05 -4.16
C SER A 57 0.68 12.47 -5.35
N LEU A 58 -0.64 12.46 -5.15
CA LEU A 58 -1.56 13.16 -6.02
C LEU A 58 -1.43 14.66 -5.77
N VAL A 59 -1.36 15.45 -6.83
CA VAL A 59 -1.40 16.92 -6.75
C VAL A 59 -2.78 17.40 -7.13
N ILE A 60 -3.29 18.37 -6.38
CA ILE A 60 -4.48 19.14 -6.71
C ILE A 60 -4.06 20.60 -6.77
N ALA A 61 -4.07 21.19 -7.97
CA ALA A 61 -3.74 22.59 -8.17
C ALA A 61 -5.01 23.45 -8.05
N ALA A 62 -4.91 24.59 -7.37
CA ALA A 62 -6.02 25.52 -7.21
C ALA A 62 -5.52 26.98 -7.18
N THR A 63 -6.41 27.90 -7.55
CA THR A 63 -6.22 29.34 -7.41
C THR A 63 -7.39 29.93 -6.63
N LYS A 64 -7.34 31.22 -6.28
CA LYS A 64 -8.49 31.91 -5.67
C LYS A 64 -9.78 31.82 -6.50
N GLN A 65 -9.68 31.75 -7.82
CA GLN A 65 -10.84 31.75 -8.73
C GLN A 65 -11.26 30.34 -9.17
N SER A 66 -10.34 29.37 -9.18
CA SER A 66 -10.59 28.00 -9.63
C SER A 66 -10.19 27.00 -8.55
N ALA A 67 -11.17 26.36 -7.93
CA ALA A 67 -10.96 25.20 -7.07
C ALA A 67 -10.51 24.00 -7.92
N GLY A 68 -9.63 23.17 -7.37
CA GLY A 68 -9.28 21.90 -7.98
C GLY A 68 -10.01 20.73 -7.35
N LYS A 69 -10.61 19.86 -8.16
CA LYS A 69 -11.36 18.70 -7.67
C LYS A 69 -10.80 17.40 -8.23
N VAL A 70 -10.74 16.39 -7.38
CA VAL A 70 -10.45 15.01 -7.80
C VAL A 70 -11.52 14.09 -7.24
N LEU A 71 -12.12 13.29 -8.13
CA LEU A 71 -13.20 12.38 -7.82
C LEU A 71 -12.70 10.93 -7.87
N PHE A 72 -13.02 10.17 -6.83
CA PHE A 72 -12.75 8.74 -6.75
C PHE A 72 -14.08 7.98 -6.68
N PRO A 73 -14.31 6.98 -7.54
CA PRO A 73 -15.43 6.08 -7.39
C PRO A 73 -15.24 5.25 -6.12
N LEU A 74 -16.24 5.27 -5.22
CA LEU A 74 -16.25 4.40 -4.04
C LEU A 74 -17.25 3.27 -4.25
N GLN A 75 -16.82 2.05 -3.93
CA GLN A 75 -17.70 0.87 -3.90
C GLN A 75 -18.18 0.53 -2.49
N HIS A 76 -17.40 0.92 -1.46
CA HIS A 76 -17.65 0.56 -0.07
C HIS A 76 -17.31 1.72 0.89
N GLY A 77 -18.04 1.78 1.99
CA GLY A 77 -17.76 2.69 3.12
C GLY A 77 -16.58 2.23 3.97
N GLY A 78 -16.03 3.12 4.80
CA GLY A 78 -14.85 2.78 5.59
C GLY A 78 -14.18 3.92 6.34
N LYS A 79 -12.97 3.69 6.81
CA LYS A 79 -12.08 4.70 7.36
C LYS A 79 -11.08 5.12 6.30
N LEU A 80 -11.18 6.37 5.84
CA LEU A 80 -10.23 6.98 4.92
C LEU A 80 -9.07 7.56 5.73
N SER A 81 -7.85 7.18 5.37
CA SER A 81 -6.60 7.74 5.88
C SER A 81 -5.76 8.25 4.72
N PHE A 82 -5.20 9.45 4.85
CA PHE A 82 -4.26 10.01 3.88
C PHE A 82 -3.32 11.01 4.57
N ASP A 83 -2.19 11.26 3.94
CA ASP A 83 -1.27 12.32 4.36
C ASP A 83 -1.42 13.49 3.40
N CYS A 84 -1.49 14.72 3.91
CA CYS A 84 -1.62 15.91 3.07
C CYS A 84 -0.69 17.05 3.49
N ALA A 85 -0.22 17.79 2.49
CA ALA A 85 0.56 19.02 2.65
C ALA A 85 0.20 19.99 1.52
N SER A 86 0.46 21.29 1.68
CA SER A 86 0.25 22.27 0.62
C SER A 86 1.41 23.21 0.40
N MET A 87 1.80 23.42 -0.85
CA MET A 87 2.65 24.53 -1.24
C MET A 87 1.76 25.73 -1.58
N GLY A 88 1.80 26.75 -0.72
CA GLY A 88 0.85 27.88 -0.75
C GLY A 88 -0.27 27.73 0.29
N GLN A 89 -1.04 28.80 0.49
CA GLN A 89 -2.16 28.81 1.44
C GLN A 89 -3.46 28.40 0.76
N GLY A 90 -4.11 27.37 1.31
CA GLY A 90 -5.39 26.89 0.83
C GLY A 90 -6.06 25.90 1.78
N ARG A 91 -7.24 25.46 1.38
CA ARG A 91 -8.12 24.57 2.14
C ARG A 91 -8.41 23.32 1.34
N LEU A 92 -8.20 22.16 1.95
CA LEU A 92 -8.62 20.87 1.43
C LEU A 92 -9.95 20.46 2.08
N THR A 93 -10.99 20.34 1.28
CA THR A 93 -12.30 19.83 1.68
C THR A 93 -12.46 18.41 1.14
N VAL A 94 -12.72 17.46 2.04
CA VAL A 94 -13.04 16.08 1.68
C VAL A 94 -14.54 15.90 1.82
N GLN A 95 -15.20 15.49 0.75
CA GLN A 95 -16.65 15.38 0.68
C GLN A 95 -17.09 14.12 -0.09
N LEU A 96 -18.26 13.60 0.24
CA LEU A 96 -18.94 12.56 -0.51
C LEU A 96 -20.04 13.21 -1.33
N LEU A 97 -20.02 12.94 -2.63
CA LEU A 97 -21.03 13.38 -3.58
C LEU A 97 -21.83 12.17 -4.03
N SER A 98 -23.03 12.01 -3.47
CA SER A 98 -24.06 11.08 -3.97
C SER A 98 -24.99 11.84 -4.93
N PRO A 99 -25.69 11.17 -5.87
CA PRO A 99 -26.61 11.83 -6.80
C PRO A 99 -27.66 12.74 -6.12
N THR A 100 -28.03 12.41 -4.89
CA THR A 100 -29.08 13.10 -4.13
C THR A 100 -28.56 13.94 -2.96
N LYS A 101 -27.31 13.75 -2.53
CA LYS A 101 -26.80 14.36 -1.29
C LYS A 101 -25.29 14.63 -1.33
N LYS A 102 -24.92 15.83 -0.87
CA LYS A 102 -23.53 16.23 -0.59
C LYS A 102 -23.25 16.13 0.91
N ILE A 103 -22.23 15.39 1.31
CA ILE A 103 -21.82 15.22 2.71
C ILE A 103 -20.36 15.66 2.83
N VAL A 104 -20.08 16.68 3.66
CA VAL A 104 -18.70 17.09 3.95
C VAL A 104 -18.16 16.20 5.08
N LEU A 105 -17.05 15.52 4.83
CA LEU A 105 -16.39 14.63 5.79
C LEU A 105 -15.37 15.35 6.66
N GLY A 106 -14.75 16.40 6.13
CA GLY A 106 -13.77 17.20 6.85
C GLY A 106 -13.21 18.34 5.99
N GLU A 107 -12.75 19.38 6.68
CA GLU A 107 -12.12 20.54 6.06
C GLU A 107 -10.79 20.81 6.77
N TYR A 108 -9.71 20.86 6.00
CA TYR A 108 -8.34 20.88 6.50
C TYR A 108 -7.60 22.09 5.93
N SER A 109 -7.12 22.96 6.83
CA SER A 109 -6.19 24.03 6.48
C SER A 109 -4.78 23.44 6.44
N LEU A 110 -4.13 23.50 5.28
CA LEU A 110 -2.86 22.83 5.05
C LEU A 110 -1.67 23.79 5.17
N SER A 111 -0.52 23.24 5.57
CA SER A 111 0.78 23.91 5.61
C SER A 111 1.80 23.14 4.75
N SER A 112 2.95 23.76 4.48
CA SER A 112 3.97 23.22 3.57
C SER A 112 4.66 21.97 4.10
N LEU A 113 5.11 21.96 5.35
CA LEU A 113 5.68 20.79 6.03
C LEU A 113 5.51 20.95 7.56
N PRO A 114 5.39 19.85 8.33
CA PRO A 114 5.33 18.44 7.90
C PRO A 114 3.98 18.04 7.30
N PHE A 115 3.96 16.91 6.58
CA PHE A 115 2.70 16.31 6.10
C PHE A 115 1.78 16.02 7.29
N THR A 116 0.53 16.48 7.20
CA THR A 116 -0.48 16.24 8.20
C THR A 116 -1.18 14.92 7.89
N HIS A 117 -1.17 13.98 8.84
CA HIS A 117 -1.93 12.75 8.72
C HIS A 117 -3.40 13.01 9.05
N VAL A 118 -4.29 12.67 8.12
CA VAL A 118 -5.73 12.90 8.25
C VAL A 118 -6.47 11.57 8.24
N GLN A 119 -7.45 11.44 9.14
CA GLN A 119 -8.38 10.32 9.20
C GLN A 119 -9.82 10.82 9.23
N CYS A 120 -10.67 10.26 8.36
CA CYS A 120 -12.10 10.54 8.35
C CYS A 120 -12.91 9.25 8.14
N SER A 121 -14.14 9.24 8.66
CA SER A 121 -15.05 8.10 8.55
C SER A 121 -16.03 8.31 7.40
N ILE A 122 -16.02 7.39 6.43
CA ILE A 122 -16.98 7.30 5.33
C ILE A 122 -18.16 6.43 5.82
N PRO A 123 -19.42 6.92 5.73
CA PRO A 123 -20.62 6.16 6.08
C PRO A 123 -20.74 4.83 5.32
N HIS A 124 -21.49 3.86 5.86
CA HIS A 124 -21.60 2.51 5.30
C HIS A 124 -22.41 2.45 3.99
N SER A 125 -23.47 3.26 3.87
CA SER A 125 -24.32 3.32 2.67
C SER A 125 -23.76 4.33 1.66
N VAL A 126 -22.88 3.87 0.77
CA VAL A 126 -22.21 4.69 -0.26
C VAL A 126 -22.62 4.29 -1.68
N ALA A 127 -23.76 3.61 -1.86
CA ALA A 127 -24.23 3.24 -3.19
C ALA A 127 -24.23 4.47 -4.11
N ASP A 128 -23.38 4.43 -5.14
CA ASP A 128 -23.12 5.47 -6.15
C ASP A 128 -22.50 6.79 -5.67
N ALA A 129 -21.96 6.88 -4.45
CA ALA A 129 -21.29 8.11 -4.00
C ALA A 129 -19.83 8.17 -4.46
N LYS A 130 -19.41 9.33 -4.97
CA LYS A 130 -18.02 9.63 -5.32
C LYS A 130 -17.35 10.36 -4.16
N LEU A 131 -16.15 9.95 -3.77
CA LEU A 131 -15.30 10.73 -2.88
C LEU A 131 -14.70 11.87 -3.68
N VAL A 132 -14.90 13.10 -3.24
CA VAL A 132 -14.33 14.30 -3.86
C VAL A 132 -13.36 14.93 -2.88
N MET A 133 -12.12 15.10 -3.33
CA MET A 133 -11.13 15.94 -2.66
C MET A 133 -11.08 17.27 -3.42
N GLU A 134 -11.52 18.34 -2.78
CA GLU A 134 -11.58 19.68 -3.33
C GLU A 134 -10.56 20.57 -2.63
N PHE A 135 -9.65 21.19 -3.39
CA PHE A 135 -8.68 22.13 -2.86
C PHE A 135 -8.97 23.54 -3.37
N GLN A 136 -9.00 24.50 -2.45
CA GLN A 136 -9.26 25.92 -2.74
C GLN A 136 -8.06 26.76 -2.28
N GLY A 137 -7.45 27.51 -3.18
CA GLY A 137 -6.38 28.46 -2.86
C GLY A 137 -6.93 29.77 -2.30
N TYR A 138 -6.19 30.41 -1.39
CA TYR A 138 -6.53 31.73 -0.86
C TYR A 138 -5.82 32.89 -1.60
N SER A 139 -4.65 32.61 -2.19
CA SER A 139 -3.88 33.59 -2.96
C SER A 139 -4.28 33.64 -4.43
N LYS A 140 -3.87 34.72 -5.11
CA LYS A 140 -3.89 34.80 -6.58
C LYS A 140 -2.91 33.81 -7.20
N ASP A 141 -1.79 33.55 -6.52
CA ASP A 141 -0.78 32.57 -6.96
C ASP A 141 -1.33 31.14 -6.85
N PRO A 142 -0.92 30.23 -7.74
CA PRO A 142 -1.35 28.84 -7.67
C PRO A 142 -0.84 28.19 -6.39
N ALA A 143 -1.77 27.53 -5.70
CA ALA A 143 -1.49 26.69 -4.57
C ALA A 143 -1.62 25.22 -5.00
N PHE A 144 -0.76 24.37 -4.42
CA PHE A 144 -0.70 22.95 -4.75
C PHE A 144 -0.92 22.13 -3.48
N CYS A 145 -1.95 21.29 -3.47
CA CYS A 145 -2.19 20.33 -2.40
C CYS A 145 -1.64 18.96 -2.82
N PHE A 146 -0.79 18.39 -1.98
CA PHE A 146 -0.26 17.05 -2.14
C PHE A 146 -1.03 16.09 -1.24
N VAL A 147 -1.52 15.00 -1.81
CA VAL A 147 -2.19 13.92 -1.09
C VAL A 147 -1.42 12.62 -1.31
N ALA A 148 -0.82 12.10 -0.25
CA ALA A 148 -0.05 10.86 -0.24
C ALA A 148 -0.78 9.78 0.58
N ASN A 149 -0.42 8.51 0.34
CA ASN A 149 -0.89 7.36 1.14
C ASN A 149 -2.41 7.28 1.33
N ALA A 150 -3.19 7.74 0.36
CA ALA A 150 -4.65 7.75 0.44
C ALA A 150 -5.20 6.32 0.35
N VAL A 151 -5.74 5.83 1.47
CA VAL A 151 -6.24 4.47 1.64
C VAL A 151 -7.60 4.51 2.32
N VAL A 152 -8.59 3.84 1.73
CA VAL A 152 -9.87 3.54 2.38
C VAL A 152 -9.77 2.15 2.98
N LYS A 153 -9.74 2.08 4.32
CA LYS A 153 -9.92 0.83 5.05
C LYS A 153 -11.40 0.56 5.18
N HIS A 154 -11.91 -0.44 4.48
CA HIS A 154 -13.35 -0.74 4.52
C HIS A 154 -13.79 -1.06 5.95
N ARG A 155 -14.83 -0.35 6.42
CA ARG A 155 -15.45 -0.58 7.73
C ARG A 155 -16.65 -1.48 7.48
N ASP A 156 -16.32 -2.71 7.16
CA ASP A 156 -16.54 -3.83 8.08
C ASP A 156 -16.23 -5.12 7.32
N ASN A 157 -15.40 -5.92 7.95
CA ASN A 157 -15.87 -7.26 8.24
C ASN A 157 -15.48 -7.50 9.68
N ASP A 158 -16.47 -7.75 10.52
CA ASP A 158 -16.36 -8.49 11.78
C ASP A 158 -15.93 -9.95 11.51
N PHE A 159 -15.16 -10.17 10.44
CA PHE A 159 -14.40 -11.38 10.26
C PHE A 159 -13.30 -11.22 11.30
N LYS A 160 -13.44 -11.99 12.37
CA LYS A 160 -12.30 -12.62 13.05
C LYS A 160 -11.16 -12.70 12.04
N LYS A 161 -9.97 -12.16 12.40
CA LYS A 161 -8.73 -12.26 11.60
C LYS A 161 -8.80 -13.54 10.75
N PRO A 162 -8.71 -13.45 9.40
CA PRO A 162 -8.99 -14.60 8.56
C PRO A 162 -8.19 -15.79 9.07
N ASN A 163 -8.83 -16.94 9.19
CA ASN A 163 -8.12 -18.15 9.56
C ASN A 163 -7.13 -18.45 8.44
N VAL A 164 -5.84 -18.34 8.74
CA VAL A 164 -4.78 -18.67 7.79
C VAL A 164 -4.40 -20.12 8.04
N VAL A 165 -4.66 -20.99 7.06
CA VAL A 165 -4.15 -22.36 7.05
C VAL A 165 -2.93 -22.39 6.15
N PHE A 166 -1.77 -22.64 6.74
CA PHE A 166 -0.51 -22.77 6.02
C PHE A 166 -0.16 -24.25 5.84
N ILE A 167 -0.22 -24.73 4.59
CA ILE A 167 0.10 -26.13 4.24
C ILE A 167 1.48 -26.17 3.60
N SER A 168 2.39 -26.94 4.20
CA SER A 168 3.72 -27.20 3.67
C SER A 168 3.92 -28.69 3.49
N VAL A 169 4.34 -29.12 2.29
CA VAL A 169 4.59 -30.53 1.96
C VAL A 169 6.08 -30.71 1.72
N ASP A 170 6.73 -31.55 2.51
CA ASP A 170 8.15 -31.82 2.37
C ASP A 170 8.45 -32.60 1.08
N ALA A 171 9.52 -32.22 0.40
CA ALA A 171 9.98 -32.81 -0.87
C ALA A 171 8.94 -32.84 -2.02
N LEU A 172 7.90 -31.99 -2.01
CA LEU A 172 6.94 -31.90 -3.11
C LEU A 172 7.56 -31.22 -4.33
N ARG A 173 7.61 -31.94 -5.45
CA ARG A 173 8.10 -31.42 -6.73
C ARG A 173 7.00 -30.67 -7.48
N ALA A 174 7.40 -29.60 -8.17
CA ALA A 174 6.50 -28.83 -9.03
C ALA A 174 5.85 -29.68 -10.13
N ASP A 175 6.58 -30.64 -10.71
CA ASP A 175 6.07 -31.50 -11.78
C ASP A 175 5.16 -32.63 -11.32
N ALA A 176 4.99 -32.80 -10.00
CA ALA A 176 3.98 -33.69 -9.42
C ALA A 176 2.60 -33.02 -9.30
N VAL A 177 2.51 -31.69 -9.43
CA VAL A 177 1.27 -30.91 -9.26
C VAL A 177 0.74 -30.49 -10.62
N HIS A 178 -0.44 -30.98 -11.01
CA HIS A 178 -0.97 -30.82 -12.36
C HIS A 178 -1.28 -29.36 -12.71
N CYS A 179 -1.84 -28.57 -11.77
CA CYS A 179 -2.09 -27.14 -11.98
C CYS A 179 -0.82 -26.28 -12.11
N ILE A 180 0.35 -26.80 -11.71
CA ILE A 180 1.66 -26.12 -11.88
C ILE A 180 2.33 -26.59 -13.17
N ILE A 181 2.43 -27.90 -13.37
CA ILE A 181 2.94 -28.53 -14.60
C ILE A 181 2.01 -29.70 -14.96
N PRO A 182 1.28 -29.63 -16.10
CA PRO A 182 0.27 -30.62 -16.45
C PRO A 182 0.91 -31.93 -16.93
N LYS A 183 1.27 -32.81 -15.98
CA LYS A 183 2.03 -34.04 -16.27
C LYS A 183 1.34 -35.33 -15.84
N TYR A 184 0.97 -35.47 -14.56
CA TYR A 184 0.53 -36.76 -14.00
C TYR A 184 -0.95 -36.83 -13.59
N ASN A 185 -1.67 -35.69 -13.51
CA ASN A 185 -3.09 -35.61 -13.13
C ASN A 185 -3.45 -36.37 -11.85
N ILE A 186 -2.61 -36.26 -10.81
CA ILE A 186 -2.74 -36.96 -9.52
C ILE A 186 -3.13 -36.02 -8.36
N THR A 187 -3.40 -34.75 -8.62
CA THR A 187 -3.59 -33.70 -7.60
C THR A 187 -4.96 -33.01 -7.63
N PRO A 188 -6.09 -33.73 -7.79
CA PRO A 188 -7.39 -33.12 -8.07
C PRO A 188 -7.84 -32.09 -7.03
N ASN A 189 -7.54 -32.31 -5.73
CA ASN A 189 -7.87 -31.36 -4.67
C ASN A 189 -7.02 -30.09 -4.71
N MET A 190 -5.73 -30.19 -5.08
CA MET A 190 -4.87 -29.02 -5.24
C MET A 190 -5.22 -28.25 -6.51
N ASP A 191 -5.64 -28.96 -7.56
CA ASP A 191 -6.07 -28.37 -8.82
C ASP A 191 -7.41 -27.61 -8.63
N ALA A 192 -8.34 -28.18 -7.87
CA ALA A 192 -9.58 -27.49 -7.47
C ALA A 192 -9.28 -26.24 -6.62
N LEU A 193 -8.39 -26.35 -5.63
CA LEU A 193 -7.96 -25.21 -4.81
C LEU A 193 -7.32 -24.09 -5.66
N ALA A 194 -6.54 -24.47 -6.67
CA ALA A 194 -5.97 -23.51 -7.61
C ALA A 194 -7.02 -22.85 -8.51
N GLY A 195 -8.05 -23.60 -8.92
CA GLY A 195 -9.17 -23.10 -9.74
C GLY A 195 -10.02 -22.05 -9.03
N ASP A 196 -10.24 -22.22 -7.73
CA ASP A 196 -10.95 -21.25 -6.87
C ASP A 196 -10.03 -20.12 -6.35
N GLY A 197 -8.73 -20.18 -6.68
CA GLY A 197 -7.71 -19.31 -6.11
C GLY A 197 -6.69 -18.83 -7.12
N ALA A 198 -5.42 -18.87 -6.72
CA ALA A 198 -4.29 -18.48 -7.56
C ALA A 198 -3.17 -19.51 -7.46
N ALA A 199 -2.59 -19.88 -8.61
CA ALA A 199 -1.43 -20.76 -8.70
C ALA A 199 -0.19 -19.98 -9.18
N PHE A 200 0.94 -20.17 -8.50
CA PHE A 200 2.21 -19.52 -8.83
C PHE A 200 3.13 -20.50 -9.56
N THR A 201 3.15 -20.43 -10.90
CA THR A 201 3.95 -21.34 -11.74
C THR A 201 5.45 -20.99 -11.76
N ARG A 202 5.81 -19.78 -11.32
CA ARG A 202 7.20 -19.31 -11.19
C ARG A 202 7.61 -19.11 -9.72
N HIS A 203 7.44 -20.17 -8.92
CA HIS A 203 7.89 -20.21 -7.54
C HIS A 203 9.36 -20.67 -7.43
N PHE A 204 10.12 -20.10 -6.49
CA PHE A 204 11.51 -20.48 -6.23
C PHE A 204 11.74 -20.62 -4.73
N VAL A 205 12.59 -21.56 -4.35
CA VAL A 205 13.08 -21.70 -2.97
C VAL A 205 14.47 -21.10 -2.86
N VAL A 206 14.78 -20.49 -1.73
CA VAL A 206 16.13 -19.93 -1.48
C VAL A 206 17.16 -21.01 -1.14
N ALA A 207 16.71 -22.22 -0.78
CA ALA A 207 17.55 -23.38 -0.53
C ALA A 207 16.77 -24.66 -0.84
N ASN A 208 17.44 -25.70 -1.33
CA ASN A 208 16.85 -26.99 -1.68
C ASN A 208 16.82 -27.99 -0.51
N TRP A 209 17.32 -27.60 0.68
CA TRP A 209 17.30 -28.45 1.88
C TRP A 209 16.26 -27.97 2.87
N THR A 210 15.62 -28.92 3.57
CA THR A 210 14.46 -28.68 4.44
C THR A 210 14.72 -27.59 5.47
N ARG A 211 15.85 -27.63 6.20
CA ARG A 211 16.17 -26.64 7.24
C ARG A 211 16.32 -25.20 6.70
N PRO A 212 17.28 -24.89 5.81
CA PRO A 212 17.45 -23.52 5.34
C PRO A 212 16.22 -23.00 4.58
N SER A 213 15.50 -23.86 3.86
CA SER A 213 14.24 -23.49 3.20
C SER A 213 13.16 -23.11 4.21
N THR A 214 12.96 -23.94 5.26
CA THR A 214 11.95 -23.70 6.29
C THR A 214 12.25 -22.45 7.11
N ILE A 215 13.53 -22.22 7.43
CA ILE A 215 13.96 -21.00 8.12
C ILE A 215 13.60 -19.76 7.29
N ALA A 216 13.94 -19.75 6.00
CA ALA A 216 13.61 -18.63 5.14
C ALA A 216 12.11 -18.42 4.97
N MET A 217 11.35 -19.50 4.85
CA MET A 217 9.90 -19.48 4.71
C MET A 217 9.20 -18.92 5.95
N LEU A 218 9.63 -19.30 7.16
CA LEU A 218 8.95 -18.95 8.41
C LEU A 218 9.53 -17.73 9.13
N TRP A 219 10.78 -17.34 8.87
CA TRP A 219 11.43 -16.21 9.53
C TRP A 219 11.82 -15.09 8.56
N SER A 220 11.54 -15.23 7.25
CA SER A 220 11.85 -14.24 6.22
C SER A 220 13.34 -13.83 6.18
N VAL A 221 14.25 -14.75 6.54
CA VAL A 221 15.69 -14.55 6.53
C VAL A 221 16.40 -15.69 5.83
N TYR A 222 17.49 -15.40 5.12
CA TYR A 222 18.30 -16.46 4.52
C TYR A 222 18.88 -17.36 5.61
N GLY A 223 18.97 -18.67 5.34
CA GLY A 223 19.56 -19.63 6.27
C GLY A 223 20.97 -19.23 6.74
N SER A 224 21.76 -18.61 5.87
CA SER A 224 23.09 -18.08 6.17
C SER A 224 23.11 -16.92 7.16
N ALA A 225 22.01 -16.19 7.33
CA ALA A 225 21.91 -15.03 8.21
C ALA A 225 21.43 -15.37 9.64
N THR A 226 21.24 -16.67 9.94
CA THR A 226 20.55 -17.11 11.17
C THR A 226 21.48 -17.55 12.30
N GLY A 227 22.78 -17.72 12.01
CA GLY A 227 23.75 -18.27 12.96
C GLY A 227 23.60 -19.77 13.22
N VAL A 228 22.67 -20.46 12.53
CA VAL A 228 22.50 -21.91 12.62
C VAL A 228 23.30 -22.59 11.51
N ASN A 229 24.06 -23.62 11.86
CA ASN A 229 24.75 -24.42 10.86
C ASN A 229 23.75 -25.17 9.96
N ILE A 230 23.82 -24.90 8.66
CA ILE A 230 22.96 -25.49 7.64
C ILE A 230 23.53 -26.76 7.01
N TYR A 231 24.80 -27.09 7.27
CA TYR A 231 25.53 -28.21 6.68
C TYR A 231 25.47 -29.48 7.54
N TYR A 232 25.39 -29.35 8.86
CA TYR A 232 25.32 -30.49 9.77
C TYR A 232 23.89 -30.88 10.10
N PHE A 233 23.61 -32.19 10.09
CA PHE A 233 22.28 -32.72 10.44
C PHE A 233 21.85 -32.37 11.86
N GLN A 234 22.79 -32.33 12.81
CA GLN A 234 22.49 -32.00 14.20
C GLN A 234 22.75 -30.51 14.46
N VAL A 235 21.77 -29.85 15.09
CA VAL A 235 21.94 -28.47 15.59
C VAL A 235 22.28 -28.57 17.07
N SER A 236 23.38 -27.93 17.47
CA SER A 236 23.80 -27.88 18.87
C SER A 236 22.77 -27.13 19.73
N LYS A 237 22.77 -27.40 21.04
CA LYS A 237 21.91 -26.64 21.98
C LYS A 237 22.23 -25.15 21.98
N GLN A 238 23.50 -24.79 21.77
CA GLN A 238 23.96 -23.40 21.72
C GLN A 238 23.40 -22.64 20.51
N GLU A 239 23.45 -23.25 19.32
CA GLU A 239 22.89 -22.64 18.10
C GLU A 239 21.37 -22.48 18.19
N LYS A 240 20.66 -23.47 18.75
CA LYS A 240 19.22 -23.34 19.01
C LYS A 240 18.93 -22.19 19.96
N HIS A 241 19.66 -22.12 21.07
CA HIS A 241 19.47 -21.04 22.04
C HIS A 241 19.68 -19.68 21.38
N TYR A 242 20.81 -19.50 20.70
CA TYR A 242 21.12 -18.27 19.97
C TYR A 242 20.01 -17.90 18.97
N PHE A 243 19.56 -18.86 18.15
CA PHE A 243 18.53 -18.62 17.14
C PHE A 243 17.22 -18.11 17.74
N TYR A 244 16.75 -18.70 18.84
CA TYR A 244 15.47 -18.33 19.44
C TYR A 244 15.53 -17.12 20.38
N THR A 245 16.69 -16.76 20.94
CA THR A 245 16.78 -15.71 21.97
C THR A 245 17.62 -14.50 21.58
N GLN A 246 18.67 -14.68 20.78
CA GLN A 246 19.71 -13.66 20.54
C GLN A 246 19.83 -13.22 19.08
N SER A 247 19.29 -14.01 18.14
CA SER A 247 19.41 -13.72 16.71
C SER A 247 18.65 -12.46 16.26
N GLY A 248 17.67 -12.00 17.05
CA GLY A 248 16.78 -10.90 16.69
C GLY A 248 15.78 -11.25 15.58
N VAL A 249 15.77 -12.51 15.11
CA VAL A 249 14.91 -12.95 14.02
C VAL A 249 13.54 -13.33 14.57
N VAL A 250 12.49 -12.71 14.03
CA VAL A 250 11.11 -12.88 14.47
C VAL A 250 10.36 -13.82 13.51
N PRO A 251 9.69 -14.87 13.99
CA PRO A 251 8.95 -15.76 13.12
C PRO A 251 7.67 -15.09 12.61
N LEU A 252 7.25 -15.45 11.41
CA LEU A 252 6.07 -14.95 10.71
C LEU A 252 4.78 -14.96 11.57
N PRO A 253 4.50 -15.97 12.42
CA PRO A 253 3.32 -15.95 13.29
C PRO A 253 3.31 -14.81 14.33
N VAL A 254 4.46 -14.31 14.77
CA VAL A 254 4.52 -13.15 15.69
C VAL A 254 4.05 -11.87 15.00
N LEU A 255 4.15 -11.78 13.66
CA LEU A 255 3.60 -10.65 12.91
C LEU A 255 2.07 -10.71 12.78
N PHE A 256 1.45 -11.86 13.05
CA PHE A 256 0.00 -12.06 12.95
C PHE A 256 -0.72 -12.13 14.31
N GLY A 257 0.01 -12.29 15.41
CA GLY A 257 -0.48 -12.21 16.79
C GLY A 257 -0.83 -10.79 17.20
#